data_AF-A0A1V2LFM3-F1
#
_entry.id   AF-A0A1V2LFM3-F1
#
_cell.length_a   1.000
_cell.length_b   1.000
_cell.length_c   1.000
_cell.angle_alpha   90.00
_cell.angle_beta   90.00
_cell.angle_gamma   90.00
#
_symmetry.space_group_name_H-M   'P 1'
#
loop_
_entity.id
_entity.type
_entity.pdbx_description
1 polymer ?
#
loop_
_entity_poly.entity_id
_entity_poly.type
_entity_poly.pdbx_seq_one_letter_code
_entity_poly.pdbx_strand_id
1 'polypeptide(L)'
;MSEYKRPISIIDFQLAIRDSSDEQLALILERLENSVARLKDSNELMESLMKKEKKQNYDGEEDDEFGPVTEDDVKIYRDSIAENMVVMNNQQERIEILREELKNRNLHRQVPLDDSASDRPFQGMSPNKYDSTTIPMSTDNDV
;
A
#
# COMPACT_ATOMS: atom_id res chain seq x y z
N MET A 1 20.33 17.41 9.04
CA MET A 1 20.04 16.52 10.19
C MET A 1 18.54 16.34 10.21
N SER A 2 18.04 15.23 9.65
CA SER A 2 16.61 14.92 9.65
C SER A 2 16.18 14.74 11.10
N GLU A 3 15.27 15.57 11.60
CA GLU A 3 14.62 15.31 12.88
C GLU A 3 14.05 13.90 12.82
N TYR A 4 14.56 12.99 13.66
CA TYR A 4 13.86 11.75 13.99
C TYR A 4 12.49 12.16 14.52
N LYS A 5 11.52 12.22 13.61
CA LYS A 5 10.15 12.63 13.86
C LYS A 5 9.56 11.54 14.73
N ARG A 6 9.78 11.67 16.04
CA ARG A 6 9.39 10.66 17.02
C ARG A 6 7.92 10.32 16.77
N PRO A 7 7.55 9.03 16.77
CA PRO A 7 6.16 8.64 16.74
C PRO A 7 5.41 9.42 17.83
N ILE A 8 4.36 10.15 17.46
CA ILE A 8 3.47 10.84 18.40
C ILE A 8 2.94 9.79 19.38
N SER A 9 2.99 10.10 20.67
CA SER A 9 2.42 9.26 21.71
C SER A 9 0.96 8.96 21.40
N ILE A 10 0.55 7.71 21.61
CA ILE A 10 -0.82 7.27 21.39
C ILE A 10 -1.81 8.05 22.27
N ILE A 11 -1.40 8.39 23.49
CA ILE A 11 -2.22 9.17 24.43
C ILE A 11 -2.45 10.60 23.90
N ASP A 12 -1.39 11.25 23.42
CA ASP A 12 -1.48 12.61 22.88
C ASP A 12 -2.33 12.63 21.61
N PHE A 13 -2.21 11.59 20.79
CA PHE A 13 -3.04 11.40 19.61
C PHE A 13 -4.53 11.27 19.98
N GLN A 14 -4.86 10.43 20.97
CA GLN A 14 -6.24 10.24 21.42
C GLN A 14 -6.86 11.55 21.97
N LEU A 15 -6.08 12.36 22.68
CA LEU A 15 -6.53 13.68 23.14
C LEU A 15 -6.80 14.62 21.95
N ALA A 16 -5.87 14.70 21.00
CA ALA A 16 -5.98 15.62 19.86
C ALA A 16 -7.19 15.34 18.96
N ILE A 17 -7.56 14.06 18.77
CA ILE A 17 -8.68 13.71 17.89
C ILE A 17 -10.05 14.04 18.48
N ARG A 18 -10.18 14.17 19.82
CA ARG A 18 -11.46 14.51 20.47
C ARG A 18 -11.99 15.87 20.02
N ASP A 19 -11.10 16.83 19.81
CA ASP A 19 -11.46 18.20 19.42
C ASP A 19 -11.49 18.41 17.89
N SER A 20 -11.20 17.37 17.10
CA SER A 20 -11.17 17.44 15.63
C SER A 20 -12.57 17.29 15.02
N SER A 21 -12.80 17.92 13.86
CA SER A 21 -14.06 17.74 13.11
C SER A 21 -14.12 16.35 12.45
N ASP A 22 -15.32 15.92 12.11
CA ASP A 22 -15.50 14.59 11.52
C ASP A 22 -14.85 14.46 10.14
N GLU A 23 -14.84 15.53 9.33
CA GLU A 23 -14.11 15.52 8.06
C GLU A 23 -12.60 15.41 8.30
N GLN A 24 -12.08 16.07 9.33
CA GLN A 24 -10.68 15.96 9.69
C GLN A 24 -10.32 14.55 10.14
N LEU A 25 -11.17 13.91 10.96
CA LEU A 25 -10.97 12.52 11.38
C LEU A 25 -10.96 11.56 10.19
N ALA A 26 -11.89 11.72 9.25
CA ALA A 26 -11.94 10.90 8.03
C ALA A 26 -10.69 11.09 7.15
N LEU A 27 -10.21 12.33 7.01
CA LEU A 27 -8.99 12.64 6.26
C LEU A 27 -7.73 12.06 6.94
N ILE A 28 -7.64 12.13 8.26
CA ILE A 28 -6.51 11.56 9.01
C ILE A 28 -6.52 10.03 8.86
N LEU A 29 -7.70 9.40 8.95
CA LEU A 29 -7.85 7.96 8.77
C LEU A 29 -7.35 7.52 7.38
N GLU A 30 -7.82 8.17 6.32
CA GLU A 30 -7.40 7.87 4.94
C GLU A 30 -5.89 8.05 4.76
N ARG A 31 -5.30 9.11 5.35
CA ARG A 31 -3.85 9.34 5.28
C ARG A 31 -3.06 8.26 6.00
N LEU A 32 -3.52 7.79 7.14
CA LEU A 32 -2.87 6.71 7.89
C LEU A 32 -2.95 5.38 7.13
N GLU A 33 -4.12 5.04 6.59
CA GLU A 33 -4.30 3.83 5.78
C GLU A 33 -3.38 3.84 4.54
N ASN A 34 -3.32 4.96 3.82
CA ASN A 34 -2.42 5.13 2.68
C ASN A 34 -0.94 5.05 3.07
N SER A 35 -0.57 5.58 4.24
CA SER A 35 0.80 5.50 4.75
C SER A 35 1.19 4.05 5.08
N VAL A 36 0.32 3.30 5.74
CA VAL A 36 0.53 1.87 6.03
C VAL A 36 0.66 1.07 4.73
N ALA A 37 -0.19 1.34 3.73
CA ALA A 37 -0.10 0.67 2.43
C ALA A 37 1.25 0.92 1.75
N ARG A 38 1.73 2.17 1.71
CA ARG A 38 3.04 2.51 1.13
C ARG A 38 4.21 1.87 1.87
N LEU A 39 4.16 1.81 3.20
CA LEU A 39 5.18 1.14 4.00
C LEU A 39 5.21 -0.37 3.69
N LYS A 40 4.05 -0.99 3.50
CA LYS A 40 3.93 -2.38 3.10
C LYS A 40 4.53 -2.61 1.71
N ASP A 41 4.16 -1.80 0.71
CA ASP A 41 4.70 -1.89 -0.64
C ASP A 41 6.23 -1.72 -0.66
N SER A 42 6.74 -0.78 0.15
CA SER A 42 8.19 -0.56 0.32
C SER A 42 8.89 -1.77 0.94
N ASN A 43 8.27 -2.42 1.93
CA ASN A 43 8.82 -3.63 2.55
C ASN A 43 8.83 -4.80 1.57
N GLU A 44 7.75 -4.99 0.80
CA GLU A 44 7.67 -6.02 -0.24
C GLU A 44 8.74 -5.81 -1.33
N LEU A 45 8.97 -4.56 -1.74
CA LEU A 45 10.04 -4.22 -2.67
C LEU A 45 11.42 -4.57 -2.10
N MET A 46 11.75 -4.14 -0.87
CA MET A 46 13.02 -4.44 -0.22
C MET A 46 13.24 -5.96 -0.07
N GLU A 47 12.19 -6.71 0.29
CA GLU A 47 12.25 -8.17 0.31
C GLU A 47 12.54 -8.78 -1.06
N SER A 48 11.97 -8.22 -2.13
CA SER A 48 12.20 -8.70 -3.49
C SER A 48 13.65 -8.48 -3.93
N LEU A 49 14.24 -7.33 -3.57
CA LEU A 49 15.63 -6.98 -3.87
C LEU A 49 16.59 -7.92 -3.13
N MET A 50 16.34 -8.20 -1.85
CA MET A 50 17.11 -9.19 -1.09
C MET A 50 16.96 -10.63 -1.61
N LYS A 51 15.85 -10.96 -2.30
CA LYS A 51 15.62 -12.30 -2.87
C LYS A 51 16.25 -12.47 -4.25
N LYS A 52 16.40 -11.39 -5.05
CA LYS A 52 17.06 -11.43 -6.36
C LYS A 52 18.52 -11.92 -6.26
N GLU A 53 19.22 -11.59 -5.17
CA GLU A 53 20.52 -12.18 -4.79
C GLU A 53 20.57 -13.71 -4.83
N LYS A 54 19.51 -14.37 -4.33
CA LYS A 54 19.50 -15.85 -4.27
C LYS A 54 19.42 -16.49 -5.65
N LYS A 55 18.92 -15.77 -6.66
CA LYS A 55 18.71 -16.28 -8.01
C LYS A 55 19.85 -15.94 -8.98
N GLN A 56 20.56 -14.83 -8.79
CA GLN A 56 21.66 -14.44 -9.68
C GLN A 56 22.98 -15.22 -9.47
N ASN A 57 23.02 -16.20 -8.55
CA ASN A 57 24.14 -17.14 -8.47
C ASN A 57 24.19 -18.16 -9.63
N TYR A 58 23.25 -18.13 -10.58
CA TYR A 58 23.27 -18.99 -11.76
C TYR A 58 22.90 -18.21 -13.02
N ASP A 59 23.94 -17.94 -13.82
CA ASP A 59 23.95 -17.83 -15.28
C ASP A 59 23.24 -16.61 -15.93
N GLY A 60 24.04 -15.66 -16.43
CA GLY A 60 23.58 -14.66 -17.40
C GLY A 60 24.10 -13.26 -17.14
N GLU A 61 25.06 -12.84 -17.97
CA GLU A 61 25.58 -11.48 -18.13
C GLU A 61 24.44 -10.47 -18.40
N GLU A 62 23.84 -9.89 -17.36
CA GLU A 62 23.15 -8.60 -17.44
C GLU A 62 24.08 -7.55 -16.85
N ASP A 63 24.46 -6.57 -17.67
CA ASP A 63 25.28 -5.41 -17.35
C ASP A 63 24.51 -4.50 -16.37
N ASP A 64 24.40 -4.93 -15.12
CA ASP A 64 23.86 -4.12 -14.04
C ASP A 64 24.94 -3.11 -13.64
N GLU A 65 24.69 -1.83 -14.00
CA GLU A 65 25.53 -0.68 -13.65
C GLU A 65 25.76 -0.58 -12.13
N PHE A 66 24.90 -1.20 -11.35
CA PHE A 66 25.05 -1.44 -9.93
C PHE A 66 25.38 -2.93 -9.73
N GLY A 67 26.60 -3.23 -9.28
CA GLY A 67 27.05 -4.61 -9.07
C GLY A 67 26.14 -5.42 -8.13
N PRO A 68 26.49 -6.70 -7.86
CA PRO A 68 25.66 -7.59 -7.03
C PRO A 68 25.37 -6.97 -5.66
N VAL A 69 24.16 -7.18 -5.15
CA VAL A 69 23.71 -6.62 -3.87
C VAL A 69 24.53 -7.25 -2.76
N THR A 70 25.21 -6.42 -1.96
CA THR A 70 26.16 -6.90 -0.97
C THR A 70 25.48 -7.37 0.32
N GLU A 71 26.21 -8.09 1.17
CA GLU A 71 25.73 -8.42 2.52
C GLU A 71 25.39 -7.17 3.34
N ASP A 72 26.10 -6.06 3.10
CA ASP A 72 25.83 -4.77 3.73
C ASP A 72 24.49 -4.18 3.26
N ASP A 73 24.17 -4.28 1.97
CA ASP A 73 22.87 -3.85 1.44
C ASP A 73 21.72 -4.66 2.03
N VAL A 74 21.89 -5.99 2.14
CA VAL A 74 20.91 -6.88 2.79
C VAL A 74 20.69 -6.47 4.24
N LYS A 75 21.74 -6.11 4.96
CA LYS A 75 21.64 -5.64 6.35
C LYS A 75 20.86 -4.32 6.41
N ILE A 76 21.16 -3.37 5.54
CA ILE A 76 20.44 -2.08 5.46
C ILE A 76 18.96 -2.31 5.18
N TYR A 77 18.61 -3.20 4.24
CA TYR A 77 17.21 -3.52 3.96
C TYR A 77 16.51 -4.15 5.16
N ARG A 78 17.16 -5.07 5.89
CA ARG A 78 16.58 -5.66 7.11
C ARG A 78 16.32 -4.64 8.20
N ASP A 79 17.30 -3.75 8.44
CA ASP A 79 17.17 -2.71 9.45
C ASP A 79 16.04 -1.73 9.07
N SER A 80 15.95 -1.38 7.78
CA SER A 80 14.89 -0.52 7.24
C SER A 80 13.50 -1.15 7.35
N ILE A 81 13.36 -2.44 7.04
CA ILE A 81 12.11 -3.18 7.22
C ILE A 81 11.72 -3.21 8.70
N ALA A 82 12.67 -3.48 9.60
CA ALA A 82 12.40 -3.52 11.03
C ALA A 82 11.90 -2.16 11.56
N GLU A 83 12.52 -1.05 11.14
CA GLU A 83 12.07 0.29 11.50
C GLU A 83 10.66 0.59 10.94
N ASN A 84 10.42 0.26 9.66
CA ASN A 84 9.11 0.43 9.04
C ASN A 84 8.02 -0.34 9.77
N MET A 85 8.30 -1.56 10.26
CA MET A 85 7.35 -2.35 11.04
C MET A 85 6.96 -1.67 12.36
N VAL A 86 7.90 -1.01 13.04
CA VAL A 86 7.59 -0.21 14.24
C VAL A 86 6.64 0.94 13.89
N VAL A 87 6.90 1.63 12.79
CA VAL A 87 6.06 2.73 12.31
C VAL A 87 4.66 2.23 11.92
N MET A 88 4.56 1.11 11.21
CA MET A 88 3.29 0.50 10.81
C MET A 88 2.45 0.11 12.02
N ASN A 89 3.05 -0.52 13.04
CA ASN A 89 2.33 -0.89 14.26
C ASN A 89 1.75 0.34 14.97
N ASN A 90 2.54 1.42 15.07
CA ASN A 90 2.08 2.66 15.67
C ASN A 90 0.97 3.34 14.85
N GLN A 91 1.02 3.28 13.52
CA GLN A 91 -0.03 3.81 12.66
C GLN A 91 -1.32 2.97 12.75
N GLN A 92 -1.20 1.65 12.85
CA GLN A 92 -2.32 0.73 13.01
C GLN A 92 -3.08 1.00 14.31
N GLU A 93 -2.36 1.21 15.41
CA GLU A 93 -2.95 1.56 16.71
C GLU A 93 -3.72 2.91 16.64
N ARG A 94 -3.20 3.89 15.89
CA ARG A 94 -3.91 5.15 15.65
C ARG A 94 -5.15 4.99 14.78
N ILE A 95 -5.10 4.11 13.78
CA ILE A 95 -6.26 3.79 12.93
C ILE A 95 -7.37 3.18 13.80
N GLU A 96 -7.04 2.28 14.72
CA GLU A 96 -8.01 1.67 15.64
C GLU A 96 -8.68 2.72 16.51
N ILE A 97 -7.89 3.60 17.13
CA ILE A 97 -8.40 4.71 17.96
C ILE A 97 -9.31 5.65 17.15
N LEU A 98 -8.95 5.98 15.92
CA LEU A 98 -9.80 6.80 15.04
C LEU A 98 -11.11 6.11 14.69
N ARG A 99 -11.07 4.80 14.40
CA ARG A 99 -12.28 4.02 14.10
C ARG A 99 -13.21 3.96 15.30
N GLU A 100 -12.67 3.81 16.51
CA GLU A 100 -13.44 3.88 17.75
C GLU A 100 -14.06 5.25 17.95
N GLU A 101 -13.31 6.34 17.74
CA GLU A 101 -13.82 7.70 17.88
C GLU A 101 -14.94 7.99 16.86
N LEU A 102 -14.76 7.63 15.59
CA LEU A 102 -15.79 7.77 14.55
C LEU A 102 -17.05 6.94 14.87
N LYS A 103 -16.86 5.73 15.41
CA LYS A 103 -17.94 4.87 15.89
C LYS A 103 -18.72 5.53 17.03
N ASN A 104 -18.02 6.11 18.01
CA ASN A 104 -18.64 6.80 19.15
C ASN A 104 -19.49 7.99 18.71
N ARG A 105 -19.11 8.65 17.62
CA ARG A 105 -19.86 9.77 17.03
C ARG A 105 -20.98 9.35 16.07
N ASN A 106 -21.16 8.05 15.84
CA ASN A 106 -22.08 7.47 14.85
C ASN A 106 -21.75 7.85 13.38
N LEU A 107 -20.52 8.26 13.07
CA LEU A 107 -20.07 8.60 11.71
C LEU A 107 -19.39 7.43 11.00
N HIS A 108 -19.93 6.21 11.13
CA HIS A 108 -19.41 5.10 10.34
C HIS A 108 -19.53 5.45 8.85
N ARG A 109 -18.39 5.69 8.20
CA ARG A 109 -18.25 5.47 6.76
C ARG A 109 -18.71 4.02 6.56
N GLN A 110 -19.86 3.83 5.93
CA GLN A 110 -20.31 2.50 5.52
C GLN A 110 -19.32 2.00 4.49
N VAL A 111 -18.26 1.35 4.94
CA VAL A 111 -17.53 0.42 4.09
C VAL A 111 -18.52 -0.72 3.87
N PRO A 112 -18.95 -1.01 2.62
CA PRO A 112 -19.75 -2.18 2.36
C PRO A 112 -18.91 -3.39 2.78
N LEU A 113 -19.26 -4.00 3.89
CA LEU A 113 -18.86 -5.37 4.21
C LEU A 113 -19.59 -6.23 3.17
N ASP A 114 -18.93 -6.55 2.07
CA ASP A 114 -19.36 -7.62 1.18
C ASP A 114 -19.14 -8.96 1.89
N ASP A 115 -20.01 -9.22 2.86
CA ASP A 115 -20.06 -10.45 3.64
C ASP A 115 -21.20 -11.33 3.11
N SER A 116 -21.20 -11.57 1.80
CA SER A 116 -22.12 -12.48 1.13
C SER A 116 -21.41 -13.38 0.13
N ALA A 117 -20.35 -14.04 0.61
CA ALA A 117 -19.88 -15.30 0.04
C ALA A 117 -20.81 -16.45 0.48
N SER A 118 -22.04 -16.49 -0.02
CA SER A 118 -22.86 -17.70 -0.02
C SER A 118 -23.94 -17.63 -1.10
N ASP A 119 -23.88 -18.59 -2.02
CA ASP A 119 -24.92 -18.96 -2.98
C ASP A 119 -25.36 -17.91 -4.01
N ARG A 120 -24.61 -17.85 -5.12
CA ARG A 120 -25.22 -17.67 -6.44
C ARG A 120 -24.80 -18.82 -7.35
N PRO A 121 -25.74 -19.66 -7.85
CA PRO A 121 -25.40 -20.60 -8.90
C PRO A 121 -25.00 -19.83 -10.16
N PHE A 122 -23.88 -20.25 -10.73
CA PHE A 122 -23.36 -19.80 -12.02
C PHE A 122 -24.44 -20.07 -13.08
N GLN A 123 -25.17 -19.04 -13.47
CA GLN A 123 -26.14 -19.10 -14.57
C GLN A 123 -25.69 -18.13 -15.65
N GLY A 124 -25.39 -18.72 -16.80
CA GLY A 124 -24.55 -18.14 -17.83
C GLY A 124 -25.03 -16.81 -18.41
N MET A 125 -24.06 -15.97 -18.71
CA MET A 125 -24.17 -14.97 -19.76
C MET A 125 -23.02 -15.19 -20.75
N SER A 126 -23.43 -15.42 -21.99
CA SER A 126 -22.66 -15.76 -23.18
C SER A 126 -21.45 -14.86 -23.45
N PRO A 127 -20.46 -15.36 -24.21
CA PRO A 127 -19.24 -14.62 -24.54
C PRO A 127 -19.59 -13.39 -25.38
N ASN A 128 -19.26 -12.21 -24.85
CA ASN A 128 -19.35 -10.99 -25.65
C ASN A 128 -18.26 -11.06 -26.72
N LYS A 129 -18.70 -11.12 -27.97
CA LYS A 129 -17.86 -11.13 -29.15
C LYS A 129 -17.02 -9.84 -29.15
N TYR A 130 -15.71 -9.99 -29.07
CA TYR A 130 -14.80 -8.94 -29.52
C TYR A 130 -15.02 -8.82 -31.02
N ASP A 131 -15.83 -7.83 -31.41
CA ASP A 131 -15.91 -7.39 -32.78
C ASP A 131 -14.56 -6.72 -33.10
N SER A 132 -13.72 -7.43 -33.84
CA SER A 132 -12.49 -6.92 -34.42
C SER A 132 -12.83 -5.90 -35.50
N THR A 133 -13.24 -4.70 -35.09
CA THR A 133 -13.27 -3.56 -35.99
C THR A 133 -11.90 -2.91 -35.97
N THR A 134 -11.07 -3.39 -36.89
CA THR A 134 -9.90 -2.73 -37.46
C THR A 134 -9.99 -1.22 -37.32
N ILE A 135 -9.08 -0.62 -36.56
CA ILE A 135 -8.83 0.82 -36.62
C ILE A 135 -8.19 1.07 -37.99
N PRO A 136 -8.84 1.77 -38.95
CA PRO A 136 -8.11 2.24 -40.11
C PRO A 136 -7.16 3.33 -39.61
N MET A 137 -5.86 3.05 -39.61
CA MET A 137 -4.84 4.11 -39.69
C MET A 137 -5.17 4.91 -40.95
N SER A 138 -5.74 6.11 -40.76
CA SER A 138 -5.85 7.09 -41.83
C SER A 138 -4.46 7.68 -42.05
N THR A 139 -3.63 6.98 -42.83
CA THR A 139 -2.56 7.59 -43.60
C THR A 139 -3.14 7.99 -44.95
N ASP A 140 -3.39 9.28 -45.12
CA ASP A 140 -3.36 9.97 -46.41
C ASP A 140 -2.76 11.35 -46.07
N ASN A 141 -1.51 11.66 -46.39
CA ASN A 141 -0.85 11.73 -47.70
C ASN A 141 -1.47 12.83 -48.58
N ASP A 142 -0.68 13.83 -48.95
CA ASP A 142 -0.36 14.09 -50.36
C ASP A 142 0.38 15.43 -50.61
N VAL A 143 1.49 15.27 -51.34
CA VAL A 143 2.09 16.13 -52.39
C VAL A 143 2.75 17.46 -52.02
#